data_AF-A0A9D8T5X3-F1
#
_entry.id   AF-A0A9D8T5X3-F1
#
_cell.length_a   1.000
_cell.length_b   1.000
_cell.length_c   1.000
_cell.angle_alpha   90.00
_cell.angle_beta   90.00
_cell.angle_gamma   90.00
#
_symmetry.space_group_name_H-M   'P 1'
#
loop_
_entity.id
_entity.type
_entity.pdbx_description
1 polymer ?
#
loop_
_entity_poly.entity_id
_entity_poly.type
_entity_poly.pdbx_seq_one_letter_code
_entity_poly.pdbx_strand_id
1 'polypeptide(L)'
;MKTILSLAQESLQSRYDSREIRALSKCLLQHFCHCSSSDFYAGKDINISEEQRKSLQGALARLSQGEPLQYILGECEFYGAVFKTRPPVLIPRPETEELVDWIVKEQAGCRGFLLDVGTGSGCIAVS
;
A
#
# COMPACT_ATOMS: atom_id res chain seq x y z
N MET A 1 -4.18 -14.84 -14.81
CA MET A 1 -3.14 -14.15 -13.98
C MET A 1 -1.81 -13.88 -14.68
N LYS A 2 -1.27 -14.83 -15.45
CA LYS A 2 0.04 -14.70 -16.12
C LYS A 2 0.19 -13.43 -16.98
N THR A 3 -0.87 -13.04 -17.70
CA THR A 3 -0.89 -11.87 -18.59
C THR A 3 -0.68 -10.54 -17.87
N ILE A 4 -1.19 -10.39 -16.63
CA ILE A 4 -0.98 -9.14 -15.87
C ILE A 4 0.44 -9.08 -15.33
N LEU A 5 0.99 -10.21 -14.88
CA LEU A 5 2.38 -10.27 -14.42
C LEU A 5 3.38 -9.99 -15.56
N SER A 6 3.11 -10.48 -16.77
CA SER A 6 3.95 -10.13 -17.94
C SER A 6 3.85 -8.65 -18.27
N LEU A 7 2.64 -8.07 -18.27
CA LEU A 7 2.44 -6.64 -18.51
C LEU A 7 3.14 -5.77 -17.45
N ALA A 8 3.04 -6.16 -16.17
CA ALA A 8 3.71 -5.47 -15.08
C ALA A 8 5.24 -5.58 -15.22
N GLN A 9 5.76 -6.75 -15.59
CA GLN A 9 7.18 -6.95 -15.86
C GLN A 9 7.67 -6.02 -16.97
N GLU A 10 6.98 -5.97 -18.11
CA GLU A 10 7.33 -5.09 -19.23
C GLU A 10 7.30 -3.60 -18.84
N SER A 11 6.30 -3.21 -18.03
CA SER A 11 6.09 -1.81 -17.65
C SER A 11 7.05 -1.31 -16.57
N LEU A 12 7.52 -2.19 -15.68
CA LEU A 12 8.21 -1.82 -14.44
C LEU A 12 9.68 -2.27 -14.36
N GLN A 13 10.14 -3.15 -15.26
CA GLN A 13 11.51 -3.69 -15.26
C GLN A 13 12.64 -2.65 -15.33
N SER A 14 12.34 -1.41 -15.75
CA SER A 14 13.33 -0.32 -15.78
C SER A 14 13.63 0.26 -14.39
N ARG A 15 12.77 0.01 -13.39
CA ARG A 15 12.85 0.64 -12.06
C ARG A 15 12.86 -0.36 -10.90
N TYR A 16 12.26 -1.53 -11.09
CA TYR A 16 12.02 -2.49 -10.02
C TYR A 16 12.57 -3.85 -10.40
N ASP A 17 13.05 -4.62 -9.42
CA ASP A 17 13.45 -6.01 -9.64
C ASP A 17 12.22 -6.93 -9.80
N SER A 18 12.42 -8.16 -10.31
CA SER A 18 11.29 -9.08 -10.52
C SER A 18 10.53 -9.45 -9.24
N ARG A 19 11.17 -9.41 -8.07
CA ARG A 19 10.51 -9.69 -6.78
C ARG A 19 9.62 -8.51 -6.38
N GLU A 20 10.12 -7.29 -6.53
CA GLU A 20 9.36 -6.06 -6.31
C GLU A 20 8.17 -5.96 -7.26
N ILE A 21 8.39 -6.22 -8.56
CA ILE A 21 7.31 -6.22 -9.56
C ILE A 21 6.22 -7.22 -9.17
N ARG A 22 6.60 -8.42 -8.68
CA ARG A 22 5.65 -9.42 -8.21
C ARG A 22 4.88 -8.94 -6.98
N ALA A 23 5.55 -8.28 -6.03
CA ALA A 23 4.92 -7.73 -4.83
C ALA A 23 3.94 -6.60 -5.17
N LEU A 24 4.36 -5.62 -5.99
CA LEU A 24 3.52 -4.54 -6.49
C LEU A 24 2.29 -5.09 -7.22
N SER A 25 2.49 -6.05 -8.12
CA SER A 25 1.39 -6.71 -8.86
C SER A 25 0.38 -7.38 -7.93
N LYS A 26 0.86 -8.04 -6.87
CA LYS A 26 0.00 -8.65 -5.85
C LYS A 26 -0.87 -7.59 -5.17
N CYS A 27 -0.28 -6.48 -4.72
CA CYS A 27 -1.01 -5.39 -4.07
C CYS A 27 -2.07 -4.78 -5.01
N LEU A 28 -1.71 -4.52 -6.28
CA LEU A 28 -2.65 -3.99 -7.26
C LEU A 28 -3.83 -4.95 -7.54
N LEU A 29 -3.55 -6.25 -7.67
CA LEU A 29 -4.60 -7.26 -7.88
C LEU A 29 -5.49 -7.43 -6.65
N GLN A 30 -4.92 -7.35 -5.45
CA GLN A 30 -5.68 -7.34 -4.20
C GLN A 30 -6.64 -6.15 -4.16
N HIS A 31 -6.15 -4.96 -4.48
CA HIS A 31 -6.92 -3.73 -4.40
C HIS A 31 -7.99 -3.63 -5.49
N PHE A 32 -7.63 -3.82 -6.77
CA PHE A 32 -8.57 -3.62 -7.89
C PHE A 32 -9.41 -4.85 -8.25
N CYS A 33 -8.90 -6.05 -7.97
CA CYS A 33 -9.56 -7.30 -8.38
C CYS A 33 -10.06 -8.13 -7.19
N HIS A 34 -9.88 -7.68 -5.95
CA HIS A 34 -10.21 -8.42 -4.74
C HIS A 34 -9.60 -9.84 -4.71
N CYS A 35 -8.45 -10.00 -5.37
CA CYS A 35 -7.71 -11.26 -5.41
C CYS A 35 -7.10 -11.53 -4.02
N SER A 36 -7.36 -12.70 -3.42
CA SER A 36 -6.70 -13.03 -2.16
C SER A 36 -5.21 -13.36 -2.36
N SER A 37 -4.40 -13.28 -1.28
CA SER A 37 -3.01 -13.75 -1.32
C SER A 37 -2.92 -15.19 -1.81
N SER A 38 -3.84 -16.04 -1.33
CA SER A 38 -3.88 -17.47 -1.67
C SER A 38 -4.17 -17.69 -3.16
N ASP A 39 -5.14 -16.97 -3.72
CA ASP A 39 -5.46 -17.04 -5.15
C ASP A 39 -4.25 -16.63 -6.01
N PHE A 40 -3.54 -15.56 -5.60
CA PHE A 40 -2.35 -15.07 -6.29
C PHE A 40 -1.21 -16.10 -6.32
N TYR A 41 -0.91 -16.74 -5.18
CA TYR A 41 0.16 -17.76 -5.14
C TYR A 41 -0.27 -19.08 -5.78
N ALA A 42 -1.55 -19.43 -5.72
CA ALA A 42 -2.10 -20.64 -6.34
C ALA A 42 -2.13 -20.58 -7.88
N GLY A 43 -1.83 -19.42 -8.49
CA GLY A 43 -1.87 -19.34 -9.95
C GLY A 43 -3.30 -19.27 -10.51
N LYS A 44 -4.32 -19.02 -9.65
CA LYS A 44 -5.73 -19.10 -10.05
C LYS A 44 -6.03 -18.11 -11.17
N ASP A 45 -6.78 -18.56 -12.16
CA ASP A 45 -7.29 -17.64 -13.18
C ASP A 45 -8.45 -16.84 -12.60
N ILE A 46 -8.27 -15.53 -12.65
CA ILE A 46 -9.19 -14.53 -12.13
C ILE A 46 -9.81 -13.86 -13.35
N ASN A 47 -11.13 -13.76 -13.37
CA ASN A 47 -11.82 -13.00 -14.39
C ASN A 47 -11.65 -11.51 -14.08
N ILE A 48 -10.97 -10.78 -14.95
CA ILE A 48 -10.68 -9.35 -14.79
C ILE A 48 -11.56 -8.61 -15.79
N SER A 49 -12.43 -7.72 -15.30
CA SER A 49 -13.27 -6.89 -16.16
C SER A 49 -12.42 -5.86 -16.93
N GLU A 50 -12.96 -5.31 -18.02
CA GLU A 50 -12.27 -4.25 -18.77
C GLU A 50 -12.00 -3.01 -17.91
N GLU A 51 -12.90 -2.69 -16.98
CA GLU A 51 -12.70 -1.60 -16.02
C GLU A 51 -11.51 -1.87 -15.09
N GLN A 52 -11.43 -3.08 -14.51
CA GLN A 52 -10.31 -3.48 -13.67
C GLN A 52 -9.00 -3.49 -14.45
N ARG A 53 -9.02 -3.96 -15.70
CA ARG A 53 -7.85 -3.91 -16.58
C ARG A 53 -7.38 -2.47 -16.82
N LYS A 54 -8.31 -1.54 -17.06
CA LYS A 54 -7.99 -0.11 -17.23
C LYS A 54 -7.38 0.49 -15.96
N SER A 55 -7.94 0.18 -14.79
CA SER A 55 -7.41 0.62 -13.50
C SER A 55 -5.99 0.07 -13.24
N LEU A 56 -5.76 -1.21 -13.53
CA LEU A 56 -4.44 -1.83 -13.43
C LEU A 56 -3.41 -1.16 -14.36
N GLN A 57 -3.77 -0.92 -15.62
CA GLN A 57 -2.89 -0.25 -16.58
C GLN A 57 -2.55 1.18 -16.14
N GLY A 58 -3.54 1.93 -15.65
CA GLY A 58 -3.32 3.26 -15.08
C GLY A 58 -2.37 3.24 -13.88
N ALA A 59 -2.54 2.26 -12.98
CA ALA A 59 -1.65 2.08 -11.84
C ALA A 59 -0.21 1.72 -12.25
N LEU A 60 -0.03 0.83 -13.23
CA LEU A 60 1.30 0.47 -13.74
C LEU A 60 2.00 1.67 -14.41
N ALA A 61 1.26 2.51 -15.13
CA ALA A 61 1.80 3.74 -15.73
C ALA A 61 2.25 4.76 -14.67
N ARG A 62 1.52 4.87 -13.55
CA ARG A 62 1.91 5.72 -12.42
C ARG A 62 3.15 5.18 -11.69
N LEU A 63 3.20 3.87 -11.45
CA LEU A 63 4.37 3.19 -10.86
C LEU A 63 5.62 3.34 -11.74
N SER A 64 5.50 3.25 -13.08
CA SER A 64 6.64 3.42 -13.98
C SER A 64 7.21 4.86 -13.97
N GLN A 65 6.40 5.84 -13.57
CA GLN A 65 6.84 7.21 -13.32
C GLN A 65 7.44 7.42 -11.92
N GLY A 66 7.45 6.39 -11.07
CA GLY A 66 7.99 6.45 -9.72
C GLY A 66 7.01 6.98 -8.67
N GLU A 67 5.72 7.05 -8.98
CA GLU A 67 4.71 7.40 -7.98
C GLU A 67 4.59 6.30 -6.92
N PRO A 68 4.63 6.62 -5.62
CA PRO A 68 4.49 5.62 -4.55
C PRO A 68 3.19 4.81 -4.65
N LEU A 69 3.28 3.50 -4.39
CA LEU A 69 2.14 2.58 -4.43
C LEU A 69 0.99 3.07 -3.54
N GLN A 70 1.26 3.54 -2.34
CA GLN A 70 0.25 3.98 -1.37
C GLN A 70 -0.58 5.16 -1.90
N TYR A 71 0.01 6.07 -2.68
CA TYR A 71 -0.75 7.13 -3.35
C TYR A 71 -1.57 6.62 -4.54
N ILE A 72 -1.13 5.54 -5.17
CA ILE A 72 -1.88 4.89 -6.25
C ILE A 72 -3.10 4.15 -5.68
N LEU A 73 -2.92 3.44 -4.57
CA LEU A 73 -3.99 2.76 -3.83
C LEU A 73 -4.88 3.74 -3.04
N GLY A 74 -4.36 4.93 -2.73
CA GLY A 74 -5.05 5.94 -1.92
C GLY A 74 -5.07 5.63 -0.42
N GLU A 75 -4.30 4.63 0.02
CA GLU A 75 -4.25 4.19 1.42
C GLU A 75 -2.94 3.48 1.79
N CYS A 76 -2.68 3.44 3.10
CA CYS A 76 -1.57 2.74 3.73
C CYS A 76 -2.05 2.11 5.03
N GLU A 77 -1.66 0.85 5.27
CA GLU A 77 -1.80 0.23 6.58
C GLU A 77 -0.76 0.81 7.54
N PHE A 78 -1.16 1.09 8.77
CA PHE A 78 -0.30 1.55 9.86
C PHE A 78 -0.90 1.11 11.20
N TYR A 79 -0.12 0.43 12.02
CA TYR A 79 -0.47 -0.06 13.35
C TYR A 79 -1.82 -0.82 13.39
N GLY A 80 -2.06 -1.66 12.38
CA GLY A 80 -3.29 -2.46 12.23
C GLY A 80 -4.53 -1.71 11.73
N ALA A 81 -4.41 -0.42 11.39
CA ALA A 81 -5.48 0.39 10.81
C ALA A 81 -5.12 0.86 9.39
N VAL A 82 -6.13 1.16 8.57
CA VAL A 82 -5.94 1.67 7.21
C VAL A 82 -6.17 3.18 7.18
N PHE A 83 -5.15 3.93 6.79
CA PHE A 83 -5.19 5.39 6.66
C PHE A 83 -5.28 5.81 5.20
N LYS A 84 -6.08 6.82 4.90
CA LYS A 84 -6.15 7.41 3.56
C LYS A 84 -4.90 8.24 3.28
N THR A 85 -4.27 8.01 2.15
CA THR A 85 -3.03 8.68 1.75
C THR A 85 -3.17 9.30 0.37
N ARG A 86 -2.77 10.57 0.27
CA ARG A 86 -2.71 11.32 -0.98
C ARG A 86 -1.64 12.40 -0.85
N PRO A 87 -1.00 12.85 -1.94
CA PRO A 87 -0.19 14.06 -1.89
C PRO A 87 -1.03 15.25 -1.36
N PRO A 88 -0.48 16.13 -0.50
CA PRO A 88 0.91 16.19 0.01
C PRO A 88 1.12 15.47 1.36
N VAL A 89 0.21 14.59 1.79
CA VAL A 89 0.28 13.91 3.10
C VAL A 89 1.38 12.86 3.10
N LEU A 90 2.26 12.90 4.10
CA LEU A 90 3.33 11.91 4.26
C LEU A 90 2.75 10.49 4.41
N ILE A 91 3.28 9.54 3.64
CA ILE A 91 2.95 8.12 3.78
C ILE A 91 3.49 7.64 5.13
N PRO A 92 2.66 7.05 6.01
CA PRO A 92 3.12 6.46 7.28
C PRO A 92 4.27 5.48 7.07
N ARG A 93 5.23 5.47 8.01
CA ARG A 93 6.45 4.64 7.90
C ARG A 93 6.45 3.56 8.97
N PRO A 94 6.94 2.34 8.68
CA PRO A 94 7.00 1.25 9.66
C PRO A 94 7.75 1.64 10.94
N GLU A 95 8.83 2.42 10.82
CA GLU A 95 9.61 2.89 11.97
C GLU A 95 8.79 3.80 12.90
N THR A 96 7.74 4.46 12.38
CA THR A 96 6.82 5.27 13.19
C THR A 96 5.85 4.41 14.01
N GLU A 97 5.63 3.14 13.64
CA GLU A 97 4.85 2.21 14.48
C GLU A 97 5.61 1.86 15.76
N GLU A 98 6.93 1.73 15.70
CA GLU A 98 7.77 1.49 16.87
C GLU A 98 7.67 2.65 17.88
N LEU A 99 7.59 3.90 17.37
CA LEU A 99 7.36 5.08 18.21
C LEU A 99 6.00 5.02 18.92
N VAL A 100 4.94 4.64 18.21
CA VAL A 100 3.60 4.48 18.81
C VAL A 100 3.63 3.42 19.91
N ASP A 101 4.27 2.28 19.65
CA ASP A 101 4.41 1.20 20.63
C ASP A 101 5.14 1.67 21.90
N TRP A 102 6.19 2.49 21.77
CA TRP A 102 6.86 3.11 22.93
C TRP A 102 5.94 4.06 23.71
N ILE A 103 5.21 4.94 23.02
CA ILE A 103 4.28 5.88 23.66
C ILE A 103 3.22 5.13 24.46
N VAL A 104 2.59 4.11 23.85
CA VAL A 104 1.54 3.31 24.49
C VAL A 104 2.08 2.57 25.71
N LYS A 105 3.29 2.00 25.63
CA LYS A 105 3.93 1.30 26.76
C LYS A 105 4.31 2.24 27.90
N GLU A 106 4.92 3.38 27.60
CA GLU A 106 5.40 4.33 28.62
C GLU A 106 4.26 5.09 29.29
N GLN A 107 3.17 5.36 28.57
CA GLN A 107 2.00 6.08 29.10
C GLN A 107 0.88 5.16 29.59
N ALA A 108 1.14 3.85 29.68
CA ALA A 108 0.17 2.88 30.16
C ALA A 108 -0.31 3.23 31.58
N GLY A 109 -1.60 3.58 31.71
CA GLY A 109 -2.21 3.96 32.99
C GLY A 109 -2.04 5.44 33.38
N CYS A 110 -1.31 6.24 32.58
CA CYS A 110 -1.25 7.68 32.76
C CYS A 110 -2.53 8.34 32.23
N ARG A 111 -3.07 9.30 32.98
CA ARG A 111 -4.15 10.18 32.52
C ARG A 111 -3.57 11.57 32.27
N GLY A 112 -3.39 11.90 30.99
CA GLY A 112 -2.84 13.18 30.55
C GLY A 112 -3.33 13.56 29.17
N PHE A 113 -2.85 14.70 28.67
CA PHE A 113 -3.08 15.14 27.30
C PHE A 113 -1.84 14.81 26.45
N LEU A 114 -2.08 14.25 25.26
CA LEU A 114 -1.06 14.03 24.25
C LEU A 114 -1.22 15.08 23.14
N LEU A 115 -0.10 15.54 22.59
CA LEU A 115 -0.05 16.47 21.46
C LEU A 115 0.81 15.85 20.37
N ASP A 116 0.20 15.65 19.19
CA ASP A 116 0.88 15.22 17.97
C ASP A 116 1.14 16.44 17.07
N VAL A 117 2.40 16.86 16.98
CA VAL A 117 2.82 18.02 16.18
C VAL A 117 3.21 17.55 14.79
N GLY A 118 2.51 18.08 13.77
CA GLY A 118 2.75 17.68 12.37
C GLY A 118 2.09 16.35 12.02
N THR A 119 0.90 16.10 12.58
CA THR A 119 0.17 14.82 12.52
C THR A 119 0.00 14.20 11.13
N GLY A 120 0.07 15.00 10.06
CA GLY A 120 0.04 14.50 8.68
C GLY A 120 -1.23 13.70 8.39
N SER A 121 -1.09 12.38 8.22
CA SER A 121 -2.22 11.46 8.02
C SER A 121 -3.06 11.22 9.29
N GLY A 122 -2.59 11.67 10.46
CA GLY A 122 -3.19 11.34 11.74
C GLY A 122 -2.70 10.02 12.34
N CYS A 123 -1.74 9.34 11.71
CA CYS A 123 -1.40 7.97 12.06
C CYS A 123 -0.95 7.78 13.51
N ILE A 124 -0.12 8.69 14.06
CA ILE A 124 0.33 8.58 15.45
C ILE A 124 -0.82 8.83 16.43
N ALA A 125 -1.59 9.90 16.23
CA ALA A 125 -2.64 10.30 17.17
C ALA A 125 -3.85 9.34 17.20
N VAL A 126 -4.11 8.61 16.12
CA VAL A 126 -5.25 7.69 15.99
C VAL A 126 -4.93 6.29 16.51
N SER A 127 -3.68 5.85 16.37
CA SER A 127 -3.19 4.52 16.78
C SER A 127 -3.03 4.38 18.29
#